data_AF-A0AA50FAA0-F1
#
_entry.id   AF-A0AA50FAA0-F1
#
_cell.length_a   1.000
_cell.length_b   1.000
_cell.length_c   1.000
_cell.angle_alpha   90.00
_cell.angle_beta   90.00
_cell.angle_gamma   90.00
#
_symmetry.space_group_name_H-M   'P 1'
#
loop_
_entity.id
_entity.type
_entity.pdbx_description
1 polymer ?
#
loop_
_entity_poly.entity_id
_entity_poly.type
_entity_poly.pdbx_seq_one_letter_code
_entity_poly.pdbx_strand_id
1 'polypeptide(L)'
;WLHVDAAYAGSAFICPEYRYLMKGVEKADSFNFNPHKWMLVNFDCSAMWLKQPRWIVDAFNVDPLYLKHDQQGSAPDYRHWQIPLGRRFRSLKLWFVLRLYGVENLQKHIRKHIALAHLYEKLCLDDARFELFEEVSMGLVCFRLKGSNDINEALLRRINGRGKIHLVPSKVDDVYFLRLAICSRYSEESDIQESWKEVKASADEILA
;
A
#
# COMPACT_ATOMS: atom_id res chain seq x y z
N TRP A 1 -10.25 22.35 -2.08
CA TRP A 1 -10.29 20.92 -2.41
C TRP A 1 -9.23 20.19 -1.61
N LEU A 2 -9.65 19.35 -0.66
CA LEU A 2 -8.78 18.47 0.12
C LEU A 2 -8.99 17.01 -0.33
N HIS A 3 -8.00 16.44 -1.00
CA HIS A 3 -7.97 15.02 -1.36
C HIS A 3 -7.09 14.25 -0.39
N VAL A 4 -7.60 13.12 0.12
CA VAL A 4 -6.81 12.17 0.92
C VAL A 4 -6.42 10.98 0.04
N ASP A 5 -5.14 10.88 -0.26
CA ASP A 5 -4.53 9.68 -0.84
C ASP A 5 -4.14 8.72 0.28
N ALA A 6 -4.93 7.66 0.45
CA ALA A 6 -4.64 6.56 1.36
C ALA A 6 -4.37 5.26 0.56
N ALA A 7 -3.79 5.34 -0.64
CA ALA A 7 -3.65 4.23 -1.57
C ALA A 7 -3.23 2.91 -0.90
N TYR A 8 -2.18 2.92 -0.06
CA TYR A 8 -1.73 1.76 0.69
C TYR A 8 -2.42 1.66 2.06
N ALA A 9 -2.21 2.66 2.92
CA ALA A 9 -2.62 2.67 4.33
C ALA A 9 -4.14 2.61 4.54
N GLY A 10 -4.94 3.02 3.55
CA GLY A 10 -6.40 3.02 3.64
C GLY A 10 -7.01 1.64 3.85
N SER A 11 -6.32 0.58 3.41
CA SER A 11 -6.74 -0.79 3.70
C SER A 11 -6.71 -1.09 5.20
N ALA A 12 -5.80 -0.48 5.97
CA ALA A 12 -5.66 -0.71 7.40
C ALA A 12 -6.80 -0.11 8.23
N PHE A 13 -7.58 0.83 7.68
CA PHE A 13 -8.67 1.49 8.40
C PHE A 13 -9.88 0.58 8.67
N ILE A 14 -9.90 -0.63 8.11
CA ILE A 14 -10.84 -1.67 8.53
C ILE A 14 -10.58 -2.13 9.97
N CYS A 15 -9.34 -2.01 10.45
CA CYS A 15 -8.93 -2.28 11.83
C CYS A 15 -9.09 -1.02 12.69
N PRO A 16 -9.95 -1.03 13.72
CA PRO A 16 -10.26 0.16 14.52
C PRO A 16 -9.04 0.87 15.11
N GLU A 17 -8.02 0.12 15.53
CA GLU A 17 -6.79 0.61 16.16
C GLU A 17 -5.90 1.47 15.25
N TYR A 18 -6.09 1.46 13.92
CA TYR A 18 -5.37 2.32 12.98
C TYR A 18 -6.19 3.52 12.49
N ARG A 19 -7.45 3.66 12.92
CA ARG A 19 -8.32 4.76 12.48
C ARG A 19 -7.92 6.12 13.05
N TYR A 20 -7.03 6.17 14.04
CA TYR A 20 -6.48 7.45 14.53
C TYR A 20 -5.78 8.23 13.40
N LEU A 21 -5.24 7.55 12.38
CA LEU A 21 -4.65 8.15 11.19
C LEU A 21 -5.69 8.82 10.26
N MET A 22 -6.98 8.53 10.44
CA MET A 22 -8.08 9.19 9.72
C MET A 22 -8.57 10.47 10.42
N LYS A 23 -7.94 10.90 11.52
CA LYS A 23 -8.37 12.11 12.25
C LYS A 23 -8.40 13.31 11.29
N GLY A 24 -9.57 13.91 11.10
CA GLY A 24 -9.77 15.03 10.18
C GLY A 24 -10.32 14.65 8.81
N VAL A 25 -10.52 13.36 8.50
CA VAL A 25 -11.02 12.89 7.20
C VAL A 25 -12.41 13.45 6.85
N GLU A 26 -13.22 13.84 7.84
CA GLU A 26 -14.52 14.49 7.65
C GLU A 26 -14.41 15.85 6.94
N LYS A 27 -13.22 16.46 6.97
CA LYS A 27 -12.90 17.70 6.25
C LYS A 27 -12.50 17.44 4.79
N ALA A 28 -12.24 16.19 4.40
CA ALA A 28 -11.83 15.85 3.05
C ALA A 28 -12.99 16.02 2.07
N ASP A 29 -12.67 16.53 0.88
CA ASP A 29 -13.59 16.63 -0.25
C ASP A 29 -13.63 15.32 -1.04
N SER A 30 -12.55 14.53 -0.96
CA SER A 30 -12.46 13.19 -1.55
C SER A 30 -11.46 12.30 -0.82
N PHE A 31 -11.67 10.99 -0.88
CA PHE A 31 -10.82 9.98 -0.25
C PHE A 31 -10.58 8.83 -1.23
N ASN A 32 -9.34 8.36 -1.33
CA ASN A 32 -8.99 7.21 -2.17
C ASN A 32 -8.19 6.17 -1.37
N PHE A 33 -8.47 4.89 -1.61
CA PHE A 33 -7.50 3.84 -1.32
C PHE A 33 -7.55 2.72 -2.36
N ASN A 34 -6.54 1.86 -2.37
CA ASN A 34 -6.43 0.78 -3.33
C ASN A 34 -6.62 -0.59 -2.66
N PRO A 35 -7.81 -1.21 -2.79
CA PRO A 35 -7.99 -2.61 -2.46
C PRO A 35 -6.96 -3.53 -3.14
N HIS A 36 -6.47 -3.13 -4.32
CA HIS A 36 -5.43 -3.88 -5.03
C HIS A 36 -4.02 -3.80 -4.47
N LYS A 37 -3.78 -2.96 -3.44
CA LYS A 37 -2.49 -2.91 -2.76
C LYS A 37 -2.46 -3.89 -1.59
N TRP A 38 -3.43 -3.80 -0.67
CA TRP A 38 -3.32 -4.50 0.62
C TRP A 38 -4.64 -5.09 1.14
N MET A 39 -5.63 -5.26 0.27
CA MET A 39 -6.93 -5.87 0.60
C MET A 39 -7.25 -7.12 -0.24
N LEU A 40 -6.21 -7.81 -0.74
CA LEU A 40 -6.33 -9.10 -1.45
C LEU A 40 -7.18 -9.08 -2.73
N VAL A 41 -7.50 -7.91 -3.27
CA VAL A 41 -8.14 -7.77 -4.58
C VAL A 41 -7.05 -7.69 -5.64
N ASN A 42 -7.14 -8.42 -6.75
CA ASN A 42 -6.14 -8.28 -7.81
C ASN A 42 -6.29 -6.94 -8.56
N PHE A 43 -5.19 -6.42 -9.11
CA PHE A 43 -5.19 -5.23 -9.95
C PHE A 43 -6.13 -5.38 -11.17
N ASP A 44 -6.82 -4.34 -11.66
CA ASP A 44 -6.98 -2.99 -11.11
C ASP A 44 -8.15 -2.90 -10.11
N CYS A 45 -7.98 -2.21 -8.98
CA CYS A 45 -9.10 -1.92 -8.07
C CYS A 45 -8.77 -0.74 -7.15
N SER A 46 -9.13 0.48 -7.55
CA SER A 46 -8.99 1.69 -6.75
C SER A 46 -10.39 2.19 -6.39
N ALA A 47 -10.61 2.48 -5.12
CA ALA A 47 -11.90 2.93 -4.63
C ALA A 47 -11.78 4.39 -4.20
N MET A 48 -12.67 5.22 -4.73
CA MET A 48 -12.70 6.65 -4.46
C MET A 48 -14.07 7.06 -3.96
N TRP A 49 -14.09 7.88 -2.92
CA TRP A 49 -15.27 8.53 -2.37
C TRP A 49 -15.17 10.03 -2.61
N LEU A 50 -16.31 10.64 -2.93
CA LEU A 50 -16.47 12.07 -3.13
C LEU A 50 -17.48 12.59 -2.12
N LYS A 51 -17.16 13.70 -1.46
CA LYS A 51 -18.10 14.39 -0.56
C LYS A 51 -19.27 14.99 -1.35
N GLN A 52 -18.99 15.54 -2.54
CA GLN A 52 -19.99 16.06 -3.45
C GLN A 52 -19.73 15.51 -4.87
N PRO A 53 -20.47 14.48 -5.31
CA PRO A 53 -20.26 13.88 -6.63
C PRO A 53 -20.46 14.83 -7.81
N ARG A 54 -21.30 15.87 -7.65
CA ARG A 54 -21.58 16.86 -8.70
C ARG A 54 -20.32 17.52 -9.24
N TRP A 55 -19.31 17.75 -8.40
CA TRP A 55 -18.04 18.33 -8.85
C TRP A 55 -17.37 17.55 -9.98
N ILE A 56 -17.45 16.22 -9.94
CA ILE A 56 -16.87 15.35 -10.96
C ILE A 56 -17.84 15.17 -12.13
N VAL A 57 -19.14 15.03 -11.84
CA VAL A 57 -20.17 14.92 -12.89
C VAL A 57 -20.16 16.15 -13.79
N ASP A 58 -20.15 17.35 -13.23
CA ASP A 58 -20.17 18.61 -13.98
C ASP A 58 -18.89 18.78 -14.82
N ALA A 59 -17.75 18.32 -14.30
CA ALA A 59 -16.46 18.39 -15.00
C ALA A 59 -16.33 17.39 -16.15
N PHE A 60 -16.97 16.22 -16.06
CA PHE A 60 -16.88 15.14 -17.05
C PHE A 60 -18.20 14.86 -17.78
N ASN A 61 -19.15 15.80 -17.75
CA ASN A 61 -20.44 15.59 -18.37
C ASN A 61 -20.32 15.47 -19.90
N VAL A 62 -20.73 14.33 -20.43
CA VAL A 62 -20.82 14.04 -21.87
C VAL A 62 -22.15 13.31 -22.10
N ASP A 63 -23.09 13.96 -22.80
CA ASP A 63 -24.48 13.49 -22.97
C ASP A 63 -24.94 13.43 -24.45
N PRO A 64 -24.23 12.67 -25.31
CA PRO A 64 -24.67 12.46 -26.69
C PRO A 64 -25.95 11.62 -26.73
N LEU A 65 -26.78 11.84 -27.77
CA LEU A 65 -28.10 11.22 -27.90
C LEU A 65 -28.07 9.68 -27.80
N TYR A 66 -27.04 9.03 -28.34
CA TYR A 66 -26.90 7.57 -28.33
C TYR A 66 -26.57 6.97 -26.95
N LEU A 67 -26.29 7.80 -25.94
CA LEU A 67 -26.08 7.36 -24.56
C LEU A 67 -27.27 7.71 -23.63
N LYS A 68 -28.37 8.24 -24.18
CA LYS A 68 -29.57 8.55 -23.40
C LYS A 68 -30.40 7.29 -23.16
N HIS A 69 -31.08 7.28 -22.01
CA HIS A 69 -31.98 6.19 -21.61
C HIS A 69 -33.02 6.73 -20.62
N ASP A 70 -34.16 6.05 -20.48
CA ASP A 70 -35.30 6.52 -19.67
C ASP A 70 -35.04 6.51 -18.15
N GLN A 71 -33.89 5.97 -17.74
CA GLN A 71 -33.46 5.87 -16.34
C GLN A 71 -32.44 6.97 -15.97
N GLN A 72 -32.28 8.01 -16.80
CA GLN A 72 -31.40 9.13 -16.46
C GLN A 72 -31.83 9.77 -15.13
N GLY A 73 -30.86 9.93 -14.23
CA GLY A 73 -31.10 10.50 -12.90
C GLY A 73 -31.66 9.53 -11.85
N SER A 74 -32.06 8.31 -12.20
CA SER A 74 -32.54 7.32 -11.21
C SER A 74 -31.40 6.58 -10.50
N ALA A 75 -30.23 6.51 -11.14
CA ALA A 75 -29.00 5.96 -10.56
C ALA A 75 -27.78 6.76 -11.05
N PRO A 76 -26.64 6.72 -10.32
CA PRO A 76 -25.40 7.30 -10.82
C PRO A 76 -24.96 6.66 -12.13
N ASP A 77 -24.80 7.46 -13.18
CA ASP A 77 -24.10 7.01 -14.38
C ASP A 77 -22.59 7.18 -14.15
N TYR A 78 -21.92 6.06 -13.93
CA TYR A 78 -20.49 6.02 -13.65
C TYR A 78 -19.63 6.59 -14.78
N ARG A 79 -20.14 6.75 -16.01
CA ARG A 79 -19.40 7.41 -17.09
C ARG A 79 -19.01 8.85 -16.73
N HIS A 80 -19.84 9.52 -15.92
CA HIS A 80 -19.58 10.89 -15.46
C HIS A 80 -18.64 10.95 -14.25
N TRP A 81 -18.19 9.81 -13.74
CA TRP A 81 -17.35 9.71 -12.53
C TRP A 81 -15.92 9.26 -12.86
N GLN A 82 -15.57 9.18 -14.14
CA GLN A 82 -14.29 8.68 -14.63
C GLN A 82 -13.96 9.34 -15.97
N ILE A 83 -12.69 9.27 -16.35
CA ILE A 83 -12.21 9.84 -17.63
C ILE A 83 -12.75 9.07 -18.86
N PRO A 84 -12.66 7.72 -18.94
CA PRO A 84 -13.13 7.00 -20.13
C PRO A 84 -14.64 6.72 -20.09
N LEU A 85 -15.26 6.51 -21.26
CA LEU A 85 -16.66 6.08 -21.34
C LEU A 85 -16.86 4.65 -20.81
N GLY A 86 -16.13 3.69 -21.38
CA GLY A 86 -16.27 2.27 -21.07
C GLY A 86 -15.73 1.89 -19.70
N ARG A 87 -16.37 0.92 -19.04
CA ARG A 87 -15.88 0.33 -17.78
C ARG A 87 -16.19 -1.16 -17.67
N ARG A 88 -15.30 -1.89 -16.99
CA ARG A 88 -15.48 -3.31 -16.66
C ARG A 88 -16.27 -3.47 -15.36
N PHE A 89 -16.81 -4.66 -15.10
CA PHE A 89 -17.49 -5.01 -13.86
C PHE A 89 -16.51 -5.26 -12.69
N ARG A 90 -15.76 -4.23 -12.29
CA ARG A 90 -14.69 -4.34 -11.27
C ARG A 90 -15.20 -4.65 -9.87
N SER A 91 -16.44 -4.27 -9.55
CA SER A 91 -17.02 -4.49 -8.23
C SER A 91 -17.29 -5.97 -7.94
N LEU A 92 -17.39 -6.84 -8.95
CA LEU A 92 -17.63 -8.26 -8.75
C LEU A 92 -16.50 -8.94 -7.97
N LYS A 93 -15.24 -8.72 -8.35
CA LYS A 93 -14.09 -9.28 -7.63
C LYS A 93 -13.94 -8.71 -6.20
N LEU A 94 -14.23 -7.42 -6.02
CA LEU A 94 -14.24 -6.79 -4.70
C LEU A 94 -15.32 -7.43 -3.81
N TRP A 95 -16.53 -7.61 -4.35
CA TRP A 95 -17.63 -8.26 -3.65
C TRP A 95 -17.29 -9.69 -3.24
N PHE A 96 -16.68 -10.50 -4.11
CA PHE A 96 -16.22 -11.83 -3.76
C PHE A 96 -15.20 -11.82 -2.62
N VAL A 97 -14.20 -10.95 -2.65
CA VAL A 97 -13.21 -10.85 -1.57
C VAL A 97 -13.90 -10.49 -0.25
N LEU A 98 -14.76 -9.47 -0.23
CA LEU A 98 -15.47 -9.07 0.98
C LEU A 98 -16.36 -10.19 1.53
N ARG A 99 -17.05 -10.94 0.66
CA ARG A 99 -17.95 -12.05 1.03
C ARG A 99 -17.22 -13.31 1.47
N LEU A 100 -16.11 -13.66 0.83
CA LEU A 100 -15.35 -14.88 1.09
C LEU A 100 -14.52 -14.77 2.36
N TYR A 101 -13.84 -13.64 2.56
CA TYR A 101 -13.00 -13.45 3.74
C TYR A 101 -13.81 -12.94 4.93
N GLY A 102 -14.78 -12.04 4.69
CA GLY A 102 -15.41 -11.29 5.77
C GLY A 102 -14.46 -10.29 6.42
N VAL A 103 -15.03 -9.37 7.20
CA VAL A 103 -14.28 -8.26 7.83
C VAL A 103 -13.20 -8.79 8.78
N GLU A 104 -13.51 -9.79 9.59
CA GLU A 104 -12.59 -10.33 10.59
C GLU A 104 -11.31 -10.90 9.98
N ASN A 105 -11.41 -11.68 8.90
CA ASN A 105 -10.22 -12.27 8.29
C ASN A 105 -9.40 -11.24 7.51
N LEU A 106 -10.04 -10.23 6.92
CA LEU A 106 -9.32 -9.10 6.33
C LEU A 106 -8.56 -8.29 7.40
N GLN A 107 -9.18 -8.05 8.55
CA GLN A 107 -8.51 -7.41 9.69
C GLN A 107 -7.33 -8.26 10.21
N LYS A 108 -7.51 -9.59 10.36
CA LYS A 108 -6.43 -10.51 10.75
C LYS A 108 -5.27 -10.47 9.75
N HIS A 109 -5.55 -10.40 8.45
CA HIS A 109 -4.54 -10.27 7.40
C HIS A 109 -3.69 -8.99 7.56
N ILE A 110 -4.33 -7.83 7.74
CA ILE A 110 -3.63 -6.56 7.97
C ILE A 110 -2.77 -6.65 9.24
N ARG A 111 -3.35 -7.09 10.37
CA ARG A 111 -2.63 -7.24 11.64
C ARG A 111 -1.42 -8.16 11.52
N LYS A 112 -1.56 -9.29 10.81
CA LYS A 112 -0.45 -10.21 10.54
C LYS A 112 0.69 -9.51 9.80
N HIS A 113 0.40 -8.78 8.71
CA HIS A 113 1.45 -8.09 7.95
C HIS A 113 2.17 -7.02 8.80
N ILE A 114 1.43 -6.30 9.65
CA ILE A 114 2.04 -5.29 10.55
C ILE A 114 2.90 -5.98 11.62
N ALA A 115 2.45 -7.08 12.20
CA ALA A 115 3.25 -7.86 13.13
C ALA A 115 4.55 -8.40 12.49
N LEU A 116 4.49 -8.87 11.25
CA LEU A 116 5.68 -9.31 10.51
C LEU A 116 6.65 -8.16 10.20
N ALA A 117 6.14 -6.95 9.95
CA ALA A 117 6.98 -5.78 9.80
C ALA A 117 7.69 -5.41 11.11
N HIS A 118 7.00 -5.44 12.25
CA HIS A 118 7.61 -5.23 13.57
C HIS A 118 8.59 -6.35 13.96
N LEU A 119 8.38 -7.58 13.50
CA LEU A 119 9.40 -8.63 13.63
C LEU A 119 10.69 -8.24 12.89
N TYR A 120 10.58 -7.76 11.65
CA TYR A 120 11.73 -7.31 10.88
C TYR A 120 12.38 -6.06 11.47
N GLU A 121 11.57 -5.13 12.00
CA GLU A 121 12.03 -3.96 12.75
C GLU A 121 12.93 -4.37 13.91
N LYS A 122 12.46 -5.31 14.76
CA LYS A 122 13.25 -5.83 15.87
C LYS A 122 14.56 -6.44 15.40
N LEU A 123 14.53 -7.25 14.33
CA LEU A 123 15.73 -7.86 13.76
C LEU A 123 16.76 -6.82 13.30
N CYS A 124 16.30 -5.69 12.74
CA CYS A 124 17.17 -4.57 12.37
C CYS A 124 17.79 -3.90 13.61
N LEU A 125 16.98 -3.64 14.64
CA LEU A 125 17.44 -2.98 15.87
C LEU A 125 18.38 -3.85 16.71
N ASP A 126 18.26 -5.18 16.63
CA ASP A 126 19.15 -6.14 17.30
C ASP A 126 20.55 -6.20 16.65
N ASP A 127 20.75 -5.65 15.44
CA ASP A 127 22.05 -5.56 14.76
C ASP A 127 22.57 -4.12 14.72
N ALA A 128 23.60 -3.83 15.52
CA ALA A 128 24.12 -2.48 15.74
C ALA A 128 24.62 -1.76 14.47
N ARG A 129 24.85 -2.49 13.37
CA ARG A 129 25.29 -1.93 12.08
C ARG A 129 24.15 -1.24 11.34
N PHE A 130 22.92 -1.61 11.64
CA PHE A 130 21.73 -1.08 10.98
C PHE A 130 21.06 0.01 11.83
N GLU A 131 20.25 0.80 11.16
CA GLU A 131 19.32 1.76 11.75
C GLU A 131 18.03 1.81 10.93
N LEU A 132 16.94 2.16 11.59
CA LEU A 132 15.68 2.47 10.93
C LEU A 132 15.75 3.90 10.42
N PHE A 133 15.20 4.14 9.23
CA PHE A 133 15.07 5.49 8.71
C PHE A 133 13.97 6.26 9.43
N GLU A 134 12.85 5.60 9.73
CA GLU A 134 11.69 6.15 10.43
C GLU A 134 10.96 5.05 11.22
N GLU A 135 10.01 5.46 12.07
CA GLU A 135 9.15 4.54 12.84
C GLU A 135 8.36 3.59 11.92
N VAL A 136 8.36 2.29 12.26
CA VAL A 136 7.56 1.28 11.56
C VAL A 136 6.12 1.34 12.06
N SER A 137 5.24 1.97 11.30
CA SER A 137 3.83 2.13 11.67
C SER A 137 2.88 1.09 11.04
N MET A 138 3.32 0.42 9.97
CA MET A 138 2.51 -0.53 9.18
C MET A 138 3.40 -1.62 8.54
N GLY A 139 2.96 -2.22 7.42
CA GLY A 139 3.69 -3.29 6.72
C GLY A 139 4.90 -2.86 5.89
N LEU A 140 5.52 -1.72 6.18
CA LEU A 140 6.70 -1.19 5.48
C LEU A 140 7.79 -0.86 6.49
N VAL A 141 8.97 -1.46 6.33
CA VAL A 141 10.17 -1.13 7.10
C VAL A 141 11.16 -0.40 6.20
N CYS A 142 11.55 0.80 6.62
CA CYS A 142 12.58 1.60 5.98
C CYS A 142 13.84 1.52 6.84
N PHE A 143 14.91 0.94 6.32
CA PHE A 143 16.13 0.65 7.10
C PHE A 143 17.37 0.86 6.24
N ARG A 144 18.52 1.01 6.90
CA ARG A 144 19.80 1.18 6.24
C ARG A 144 20.96 0.68 7.10
N LEU A 145 22.09 0.40 6.47
CA LEU A 145 23.38 0.37 7.17
C LEU A 145 23.76 1.78 7.57
N LYS A 146 24.28 1.94 8.79
CA LYS A 146 24.91 3.17 9.25
C LYS A 146 26.12 3.49 8.36
N GLY A 147 26.26 4.75 7.96
CA GLY A 147 27.35 5.21 7.09
C GLY A 147 26.84 5.88 5.83
N SER A 148 27.59 5.73 4.73
CA SER A 148 27.32 6.45 3.48
C SER A 148 26.16 5.86 2.69
N ASN A 149 25.62 6.66 1.78
CA ASN A 149 24.64 6.19 0.80
C ASN A 149 25.24 5.13 -0.14
N ASP A 150 26.52 5.27 -0.52
CA ASP A 150 27.21 4.34 -1.42
C ASP A 150 27.23 2.90 -0.88
N ILE A 151 27.44 2.73 0.43
CA ILE A 151 27.40 1.42 1.09
C ILE A 151 26.00 0.81 0.98
N ASN A 152 24.96 1.62 1.14
CA ASN A 152 23.57 1.16 1.04
C ASN A 152 23.15 0.86 -0.41
N GLU A 153 23.64 1.63 -1.38
CA GLU A 153 23.46 1.31 -2.80
C GLU A 153 24.15 -0.01 -3.16
N ALA A 154 25.38 -0.23 -2.70
CA ALA A 154 26.12 -1.46 -2.92
C ALA A 154 25.41 -2.65 -2.26
N LEU A 155 24.91 -2.48 -1.02
CA LEU A 155 24.11 -3.48 -0.32
C LEU A 155 22.87 -3.86 -1.12
N LEU A 156 22.09 -2.87 -1.60
CA LEU A 156 20.90 -3.15 -2.39
C LEU A 156 21.23 -3.89 -3.68
N ARG A 157 22.24 -3.43 -4.44
CA ARG A 157 22.68 -4.07 -5.68
C ARG A 157 23.07 -5.54 -5.43
N ARG A 158 23.75 -5.80 -4.32
CA ARG A 158 24.13 -7.17 -3.91
C ARG A 158 22.92 -8.04 -3.59
N ILE A 159 22.00 -7.56 -2.75
CA ILE A 159 20.79 -8.29 -2.36
C ILE A 159 19.96 -8.66 -3.61
N ASN A 160 19.66 -7.67 -4.46
CA ASN A 160 18.87 -7.89 -5.66
C ASN A 160 19.62 -8.76 -6.69
N GLY A 161 20.95 -8.64 -6.78
CA GLY A 161 21.78 -9.46 -7.66
C GLY A 161 21.82 -10.95 -7.29
N ARG A 162 21.67 -11.29 -6.00
CA ARG A 162 21.53 -12.69 -5.54
C ARG A 162 20.15 -13.29 -5.88
N GLY A 163 19.13 -12.46 -6.08
CA GLY A 163 17.81 -12.90 -6.56
C GLY A 163 16.97 -13.71 -5.57
N LYS A 164 17.36 -13.82 -4.30
CA LYS A 164 16.60 -14.54 -3.26
C LYS A 164 15.46 -13.72 -2.67
N ILE A 165 15.69 -12.42 -2.49
CA ILE A 165 14.67 -11.44 -2.11
C ILE A 165 14.79 -10.23 -3.05
N HIS A 166 13.73 -9.44 -3.13
CA HIS A 166 13.73 -8.19 -3.89
C HIS A 166 13.39 -7.02 -2.98
N LEU A 167 14.27 -6.02 -2.96
CA LEU A 167 14.07 -4.77 -2.25
C LEU A 167 14.12 -3.60 -3.24
N VAL A 168 13.48 -2.51 -2.86
CA VAL A 168 13.56 -1.24 -3.58
C VAL A 168 14.08 -0.14 -2.64
N PRO A 169 14.84 0.84 -3.14
CA PRO A 169 15.30 1.93 -2.31
C PRO A 169 14.30 3.07 -2.26
N SER A 170 14.58 4.04 -1.39
CA SER A 170 14.09 5.40 -1.50
C SER A 170 15.12 6.37 -0.94
N LYS A 171 14.90 7.66 -1.18
CA LYS A 171 15.76 8.73 -0.72
C LYS A 171 14.93 9.93 -0.27
N VAL A 172 15.18 10.43 0.93
CA VAL A 172 14.53 11.62 1.51
C VAL A 172 15.62 12.44 2.20
N ASP A 173 15.65 13.75 1.98
CA ASP A 173 16.65 14.66 2.57
C ASP A 173 18.10 14.15 2.45
N ASP A 174 18.43 13.70 1.24
CA ASP A 174 19.72 13.09 0.88
C ASP A 174 20.07 11.78 1.59
N VAL A 175 19.18 11.19 2.38
CA VAL A 175 19.38 9.90 3.05
C VAL A 175 18.83 8.76 2.20
N TYR A 176 19.71 7.86 1.74
CA TYR A 176 19.33 6.66 1.02
C TYR A 176 19.05 5.50 1.97
N PHE A 177 17.92 4.82 1.79
CA PHE A 177 17.51 3.68 2.60
C PHE A 177 16.81 2.61 1.77
N LEU A 178 16.84 1.38 2.28
CA LEU A 178 16.18 0.22 1.69
C LEU A 178 14.76 0.09 2.26
N ARG A 179 13.84 -0.43 1.45
CA ARG A 179 12.44 -0.60 1.82
C ARG A 179 12.04 -2.06 1.72
N LEU A 180 11.72 -2.67 2.86
CA LEU A 180 11.08 -3.98 2.93
C LEU A 180 9.56 -3.78 3.11
N ALA A 181 8.78 -4.15 2.11
CA ALA A 181 7.32 -4.18 2.20
C ALA A 181 6.82 -5.62 2.36
N ILE A 182 5.97 -5.86 3.36
CA ILE A 182 5.33 -7.17 3.56
C ILE A 182 4.18 -7.31 2.56
N CYS A 183 4.42 -8.07 1.49
CA CYS A 183 3.54 -8.12 0.32
C CYS A 183 2.63 -9.35 0.26
N SER A 184 3.20 -10.56 0.32
CA SER A 184 2.46 -11.80 0.03
C SER A 184 1.45 -12.10 1.14
N ARG A 185 0.24 -12.49 0.76
CA ARG A 185 -0.76 -13.01 1.71
C ARG A 185 -0.29 -14.26 2.48
N TYR A 186 0.72 -14.93 1.95
CA TYR A 186 1.30 -16.14 2.51
C TYR A 186 2.56 -15.88 3.32
N SER A 187 3.04 -14.63 3.44
CA SER A 187 4.23 -14.34 4.22
C SER A 187 4.08 -14.84 5.65
N GLU A 188 5.10 -15.54 6.13
CA GLU A 188 5.23 -16.06 7.49
C GLU A 188 6.49 -15.53 8.17
N GLU A 189 6.62 -15.78 9.48
CA GLU A 189 7.81 -15.36 10.23
C GLU A 189 9.10 -15.95 9.66
N SER A 190 9.05 -17.18 9.16
CA SER A 190 10.18 -17.85 8.48
C SER A 190 10.68 -17.05 7.26
N ASP A 191 9.78 -16.47 6.47
CA ASP A 191 10.15 -15.63 5.32
C ASP A 191 10.84 -14.34 5.77
N ILE A 192 10.41 -13.77 6.90
CA ILE A 192 11.02 -12.56 7.49
C ILE A 192 12.44 -12.88 7.99
N GLN A 193 12.59 -14.01 8.68
CA GLN A 193 13.89 -14.48 9.16
C GLN A 193 14.84 -14.75 7.98
N GLU A 194 14.36 -15.40 6.93
CA GLU A 194 15.18 -15.68 5.75
C GLU A 194 15.57 -14.40 5.01
N SER A 195 14.62 -13.47 4.86
CA SER A 195 14.90 -12.15 4.28
C SER A 195 15.98 -11.40 5.07
N TRP A 196 15.92 -11.46 6.41
CA TRP A 196 16.91 -10.82 7.27
C TRP A 196 18.29 -11.48 7.18
N LYS A 197 18.35 -12.83 7.14
CA LYS A 197 19.62 -13.55 6.93
C LYS A 197 20.29 -13.11 5.62
N GLU A 198 19.54 -12.95 4.55
CA GLU A 198 20.08 -12.49 3.26
C GLU A 198 20.62 -11.06 3.32
N VAL A 199 19.95 -10.17 4.06
CA VAL A 199 20.44 -8.81 4.30
C VAL A 199 21.72 -8.82 5.12
N LYS A 200 21.77 -9.57 6.23
CA LYS A 200 22.97 -9.67 7.07
C LYS A 200 24.16 -10.26 6.31
N ALA A 201 23.96 -11.38 5.62
CA ALA A 201 25.00 -12.02 4.82
C ALA A 201 25.47 -11.13 3.66
N SER A 202 24.63 -10.22 3.16
CA SER A 202 25.06 -9.22 2.17
C SER A 202 25.84 -8.08 2.84
N ALA A 203 25.46 -7.65 4.03
CA ALA A 203 26.16 -6.62 4.79
C ALA A 203 27.53 -7.10 5.31
N ASP A 204 27.65 -8.35 5.76
CA ASP A 204 28.91 -8.96 6.19
C ASP A 204 29.98 -8.85 5.08
N GLU A 205 29.58 -9.06 3.82
CA GLU A 205 30.50 -8.97 2.68
C GLU A 205 30.78 -7.54 2.21
N ILE A 206 29.86 -6.61 2.42
CA ILE A 206 30.07 -5.19 2.06
C ILE A 206 30.97 -4.49 3.08
N LEU A 207 30.99 -4.96 4.33
CA LEU A 207 31.73 -4.36 5.43
C LEU A 207 33.06 -5.07 5.74
N ALA A 208 33.36 -6.18 5.05
CA ALA A 208 34.64 -6.88 5.11
C ALA A 208 35.73 -6.13 4.35
#